data_AF-A0A537A3I8-F1
#
_entry.id   AF-A0A537A3I8-F1
#
_cell.length_a   1.000
_cell.length_b   1.000
_cell.length_c   1.000
_cell.angle_alpha   90.00
_cell.angle_beta   90.00
_cell.angle_gamma   90.00
#
_symmetry.space_group_name_H-M   'P 1'
#
loop_
_entity.id
_entity.type
_entity.pdbx_description
1 polymer ?
#
loop_
_entity_poly.entity_id
_entity_poly.type
_entity_poly.pdbx_seq_one_letter_code
_entity_poly.pdbx_strand_id
1 'polypeptide(L)' 'MKARLISFIPLLLAGCASAGSDCGSDSYALGQRDGVLGAQMQQIGARCGAQFDQARYAEGWRAGFSSRPIPLW' A
#
# COMPACT_ATOMS: atom_id res chain seq x y z
N MET A 1 -25.53 15.35 -40.82
CA MET A 1 -24.52 16.06 -40.01
C MET A 1 -24.22 15.22 -38.79
N LYS A 2 -22.93 14.96 -38.52
CA LYS A 2 -22.41 13.90 -37.64
C LYS A 2 -22.69 14.22 -36.15
N ALA A 3 -23.50 13.38 -35.50
CA ALA A 3 -23.64 13.40 -34.05
C ALA A 3 -22.32 12.96 -33.41
N ARG A 4 -21.63 13.88 -32.73
CA ARG A 4 -20.43 13.57 -31.96
C ARG A 4 -20.85 12.80 -30.71
N LEU A 5 -20.67 11.49 -30.72
CA LEU A 5 -20.64 10.65 -29.53
C LEU A 5 -19.45 11.11 -28.67
N ILE A 6 -19.71 12.01 -27.74
CA ILE A 6 -18.76 12.32 -26.67
C ILE A 6 -18.83 11.12 -25.72
N SER A 7 -18.00 10.12 -26.01
CA SER A 7 -17.71 9.02 -25.10
C SER A 7 -16.89 9.59 -23.94
N PHE A 8 -17.60 10.08 -22.92
CA PHE A 8 -17.01 10.40 -21.62
C PHE A 8 -16.67 9.06 -20.96
N ILE A 9 -15.42 8.64 -21.11
CA ILE A 9 -14.80 7.55 -20.35
C ILE A 9 -14.91 7.96 -18.88
N PRO A 10 -15.68 7.27 -18.02
CA PRO A 10 -15.51 7.43 -16.58
C PRO A 10 -14.21 6.72 -16.23
N LEU A 11 -13.14 7.51 -16.26
CA LEU A 11 -11.82 7.14 -15.80
C LEU A 11 -11.95 6.79 -14.30
N LEU A 12 -11.82 5.50 -14.00
CA LEU A 12 -11.11 5.00 -12.83
C LEU A 12 -11.42 5.71 -11.50
N LEU A 13 -12.57 5.40 -10.90
CA LEU A 13 -12.77 5.49 -9.46
C LEU A 13 -12.79 4.09 -8.82
N ALA A 14 -11.91 3.21 -9.28
CA ALA A 14 -11.48 2.04 -8.50
C ALA A 14 -10.60 2.55 -7.35
N GLY A 15 -11.24 3.06 -6.31
CA GLY A 15 -10.59 3.57 -5.11
C GLY A 15 -11.62 3.89 -4.04
N CYS A 16 -12.74 3.17 -4.02
CA CYS A 16 -13.68 3.24 -2.92
C CYS A 16 -12.99 2.58 -1.72
N ALA A 17 -12.43 3.41 -0.85
CA ALA A 17 -12.17 3.18 0.56
C ALA A 17 -12.34 1.71 1.02
N SER A 18 -11.29 0.91 0.85
CA SER A 18 -11.14 -0.26 1.70
C SER A 18 -10.63 0.22 3.05
N ALA A 19 -11.55 0.71 3.89
CA ALA A 19 -11.40 0.65 5.35
C ALA A 19 -11.59 -0.81 5.84
N GLY A 20 -11.13 -1.78 5.03
CA GLY A 20 -11.01 -3.17 5.39
C GLY A 20 -9.57 -3.37 5.81
N SER A 21 -9.39 -3.81 7.05
CA SER A 21 -8.22 -4.46 7.62
C SER A 21 -7.03 -4.49 6.65
N ASP A 22 -5.95 -3.72 6.92
CA ASP A 22 -4.70 -3.66 6.13
C ASP A 22 -4.18 -5.05 5.67
N CYS A 23 -4.63 -6.09 6.36
CA CYS A 23 -4.57 -7.52 6.07
C CYS A 23 -4.95 -7.99 4.66
N GLY A 24 -5.79 -7.27 3.94
CA GLY A 24 -6.17 -7.59 2.55
C GLY A 24 -5.39 -6.80 1.48
N SER A 25 -4.55 -5.86 1.90
CA SER A 25 -3.75 -5.02 0.99
C SER A 25 -2.44 -5.70 0.63
N ASP A 26 -1.78 -5.26 -0.45
CA ASP A 26 -0.46 -5.76 -0.84
C ASP A 26 0.53 -5.60 0.32
N SER A 27 0.91 -6.73 0.94
CA SER A 27 1.80 -6.78 2.10
C SER A 27 3.11 -6.04 1.85
N TYR A 28 3.62 -6.08 0.61
CA TYR A 28 4.84 -5.38 0.24
C TYR A 28 4.66 -3.86 0.29
N ALA A 29 3.57 -3.35 -0.30
CA ALA A 29 3.28 -1.91 -0.30
C ALA A 29 3.07 -1.39 1.14
N LEU A 30 2.42 -2.18 1.99
CA LEU A 30 2.23 -1.87 3.40
C LEU A 30 3.56 -1.83 4.16
N GLY A 31 4.40 -2.85 3.96
CA GLY A 31 5.74 -2.88 4.51
C GLY A 31 6.54 -1.66 4.08
N GLN A 32 6.55 -1.33 2.78
CA GLN A 32 7.28 -0.19 2.24
C GLN A 32 6.88 1.13 2.90
N ARG A 33 5.57 1.38 3.01
CA ARG A 33 5.05 2.56 3.71
C ARG A 33 5.57 2.62 5.16
N ASP A 34 5.43 1.52 5.88
CA ASP A 34 5.77 1.46 7.30
C ASP A 34 7.29 1.55 7.55
N GLY A 35 8.10 1.03 6.63
CA GLY A 35 9.55 1.15 6.62
C GLY A 35 10.00 2.61 6.44
N VAL A 36 9.38 3.35 5.53
CA VAL A 36 9.67 4.80 5.33
C VAL A 36 9.34 5.58 6.60
N LEU A 37 8.20 5.27 7.23
CA LEU A 37 7.76 5.91 8.48
C LEU A 37 8.61 5.49 9.70
N GLY A 38 9.42 4.44 9.60
CA GLY A 38 10.20 3.90 10.71
C GLY A 38 9.35 3.19 11.77
N ALA A 39 8.17 2.68 11.40
CA ALA A 39 7.31 1.91 12.30
C ALA A 39 7.94 0.55 12.65
N GLN A 40 7.56 -0.02 13.80
CA GLN A 40 8.04 -1.35 14.20
C GLN A 40 7.51 -2.44 13.27
N MET A 41 8.41 -3.32 12.80
CA MET A 41 8.13 -4.36 11.81
C MET A 41 7.09 -5.40 12.25
N GLN A 42 6.88 -5.66 13.54
CA GLN A 42 6.14 -6.85 13.98
C GLN A 42 4.61 -6.69 14.10
N GLN A 43 4.04 -5.50 13.91
CA GLN A 43 2.67 -5.27 14.41
C GLN A 43 1.53 -5.74 13.50
N ILE A 44 1.75 -5.96 12.20
CA ILE A 44 0.65 -6.23 11.25
C ILE A 44 0.33 -7.72 11.10
N GLY A 45 1.32 -8.59 11.06
CA GLY A 45 1.07 -10.03 10.89
C GLY A 45 0.23 -10.66 12.02
N ALA A 46 0.42 -10.18 13.25
CA ALA A 46 -0.41 -10.61 14.39
C ALA A 46 -1.88 -10.16 14.28
N ARG A 47 -2.14 -9.04 13.59
CA ARG A 47 -3.50 -8.50 13.39
C ARG A 47 -4.22 -9.19 12.23
N CYS A 48 -3.46 -9.65 11.25
CA CYS A 48 -3.98 -10.12 9.98
C CYS A 48 -4.03 -11.65 9.84
N GLY A 49 -3.38 -12.36 10.75
CA GLY A 49 -3.43 -13.82 10.80
C GLY A 49 -2.78 -14.48 9.57
N ALA A 50 -3.11 -15.75 9.34
CA ALA A 50 -2.44 -16.60 8.36
C ALA A 50 -2.56 -16.16 6.89
N GLN A 51 -3.47 -15.24 6.57
CA GLN A 51 -3.68 -14.74 5.21
C GLN A 51 -2.70 -13.63 4.82
N PHE A 52 -1.95 -13.09 5.80
CA PHE A 52 -0.98 -12.04 5.58
C PHE A 52 0.40 -12.58 5.25
N ASP A 53 0.92 -12.22 4.08
CA ASP A 53 2.29 -12.56 3.73
C ASP A 53 3.29 -11.69 4.50
N GLN A 54 3.72 -12.20 5.64
CA GLN A 54 4.71 -11.55 6.50
C GLN A 54 6.08 -11.41 5.81
N ALA A 55 6.45 -12.33 4.93
CA ALA A 55 7.74 -12.30 4.24
C ALA A 55 7.76 -11.15 3.22
N ARG A 56 6.70 -11.01 2.41
CA ARG A 56 6.49 -9.86 1.51
C ARG A 56 6.46 -8.54 2.26
N TYR A 57 5.81 -8.49 3.42
CA TYR A 57 5.84 -7.31 4.28
C TYR A 57 7.24 -6.95 4.75
N ALA A 58 8.03 -7.94 5.20
CA ALA A 58 9.41 -7.72 5.64
C ALA A 58 10.31 -7.21 4.51
N GLU A 59 10.11 -7.67 3.28
CA GLU A 59 10.78 -7.14 2.09
C GLU A 59 10.43 -5.68 1.85
N GLY A 60 9.13 -5.35 1.84
CA GLY A 60 8.65 -3.98 1.69
C GLY A 60 9.24 -3.08 2.76
N TRP A 61 9.16 -3.50 4.03
CA TRP A 61 9.67 -2.73 5.17
C TRP A 61 11.16 -2.41 5.05
N ARG A 62 11.99 -3.38 4.67
CA ARG A 62 13.42 -3.14 4.43
C ARG A 62 13.65 -2.13 3.30
N ALA A 63 12.92 -2.25 2.20
CA ALA A 63 13.03 -1.33 1.06
C ALA A 63 12.58 0.09 1.42
N GLY A 64 11.51 0.23 2.19
CA GLY A 64 11.05 1.51 2.72
C GLY A 64 12.04 2.14 3.69
N PHE A 65 12.55 1.32 4.61
CA PHE A 65 13.53 1.75 5.60
C PHE A 65 14.86 2.21 4.97
N SER A 66 15.34 1.52 3.93
CA SER A 66 16.53 1.94 3.18
C SER A 66 16.31 3.20 2.34
N SER A 67 15.07 3.55 2.05
CA SER A 67 14.70 4.73 1.25
C SER A 67 14.43 5.97 2.11
N ARG A 68 14.68 5.90 3.42
CA ARG A 68 14.40 7.03 4.33
C ARG A 68 15.30 8.21 3.99
N PRO A 69 14.73 9.43 3.84
CA PRO A 69 15.54 10.62 3.62
C PRO A 69 16.44 10.85 4.84
N ILE A 70 17.70 11.16 4.58
CA ILE A 70 18.64 11.57 5.63
C ILE A 70 18.10 12.88 6.22
N PRO A 71 17.87 12.97 7.54
CA PRO A 71 17.49 14.25 8.14
C PRO A 71 18.63 15.26 7.92
N LEU A 72 18.34 16.35 7.20
CA LEU A 72 19.29 17.43 6.86
C LEU A 72 19.20 18.63 7.82
N TRP A 73 18.73 18.43 9.05
CA TRP A 73 18.52 19.50 10.04
C TRP A 73 19.55 19.44 11.17
#